data_AF-A0A3S0YK56-F1
#
_entry.id   AF-A0A3S0YK56-F1
#
_cell.length_a   1.000
_cell.length_b   1.000
_cell.length_c   1.000
_cell.angle_alpha   90.00
_cell.angle_beta   90.00
_cell.angle_gamma   90.00
#
_symmetry.space_group_name_H-M   'P 1'
#
loop_
_entity.id
_entity.type
_entity.pdbx_description
1 polymer ?
#
loop_
_entity_poly.entity_id
_entity_poly.type
_entity_poly.pdbx_seq_one_letter_code
_entity_poly.pdbx_strand_id
1 'polypeptide(L)'
;MTMKTCVLILGMHRSGTSAVTGALEKLGVSLPQDLWPAQDDNPKGFFEGRRVIEINELILKESGSSYDDTRFQKHLTNDLIEKYLDRTKRLIEEEFSYSKIFALKDPRMCVTFPLWERALKELEIEIKVILPYRNPFEVARSLKSRNDFSTDKSLLIWVKHVLYAEKYSRSYSRYFLSFNSLLTNAEEEITKIANFIGVKAESSSIGEVRSNFLEKELKHHNLNLNNVAEEIPFFIKKLIAFVERENFSEATVDEFDVIFNEASSLYKLFHTHDVQFQSDISRALHAQRDQASDRAQSLEQQLSEQQHANEQVLQGKEDLLRQLEAEKTQLEQTRADQAEQSQAKIKTLEGEKAELAGAREQLEREMGSLLGDLEAVKKAKQTQKSSYKDRIHTIEQQLCEQQHANEQMLQGKEDLLRQLEAEKTQLEQARADQVEQSQAEIKILEGEKAELAGAREQLEREMRSLLGDLETVKKTKQTQKASDEDRIHTLEQQLSEQQHANEQILQVKEDLLRQLEVEKSQMEYARVDREEQYEIKIKELEDEKVKLIQDRNKLAQEVKLLTESIDQVVKDLSRIKESKSWIYTKPIRNLHKVFFKKELEKQ
;
A
#
# COMPACT_ATOMS: atom_id res chain seq x y z
N MET A 1 2.27 -39.13 -66.66
CA MET A 1 1.30 -38.55 -65.70
C MET A 1 0.61 -37.36 -66.37
N THR A 2 -0.51 -36.84 -65.84
CA THR A 2 -0.94 -35.48 -66.24
C THR A 2 0.04 -34.48 -65.64
N MET A 3 0.65 -33.62 -66.47
CA MET A 3 1.49 -32.51 -66.02
C MET A 3 0.70 -31.65 -65.02
N LYS A 4 1.35 -31.21 -63.94
CA LYS A 4 0.76 -30.26 -62.99
C LYS A 4 0.94 -28.83 -63.50
N THR A 5 0.00 -27.95 -63.19
CA THR A 5 0.10 -26.52 -63.51
C THR A 5 0.11 -25.68 -62.23
N CYS A 6 1.09 -24.79 -62.10
CA CYS A 6 1.14 -23.75 -61.08
C CYS A 6 0.74 -22.40 -61.69
N VAL A 7 -0.24 -21.74 -61.06
CA VAL A 7 -0.66 -20.38 -61.40
C VAL A 7 0.01 -19.40 -60.44
N LEU A 8 0.93 -18.58 -60.94
CA LEU A 8 1.65 -17.58 -60.15
C LEU A 8 0.95 -16.22 -60.26
N ILE A 9 0.50 -15.66 -59.14
CA ILE A 9 -0.15 -14.34 -59.09
C ILE A 9 0.94 -13.31 -58.74
N LEU A 10 1.49 -12.67 -59.76
CA LEU A 10 2.60 -11.71 -59.63
C LEU A 10 2.09 -10.28 -59.79
N GLY A 11 1.81 -9.62 -58.68
CA GLY A 11 1.39 -8.22 -58.68
C GLY A 11 1.77 -7.49 -57.39
N MET A 12 1.84 -6.16 -57.47
CA MET A 12 1.99 -5.31 -56.30
C MET A 12 0.82 -5.52 -55.32
N HIS A 13 1.07 -5.42 -54.01
CA HIS A 13 0.00 -5.49 -53.03
C HIS A 13 -0.99 -4.32 -53.20
N ARG A 14 -2.27 -4.56 -52.87
CA ARG A 14 -3.41 -3.66 -53.14
C ARG A 14 -3.78 -3.49 -54.63
N SER A 15 -3.05 -4.09 -55.58
CA SER A 15 -3.42 -4.18 -57.01
C SER A 15 -4.40 -5.32 -57.36
N GLY A 16 -5.16 -5.85 -56.39
CA GLY A 16 -6.15 -6.90 -56.63
C GLY A 16 -5.67 -8.34 -56.55
N THR A 17 -4.40 -8.60 -56.22
CA THR A 17 -3.82 -9.96 -56.13
C THR A 17 -4.64 -10.92 -55.26
N SER A 18 -5.16 -10.48 -54.11
CA SER A 18 -6.04 -11.29 -53.25
C SER A 18 -7.38 -11.64 -53.91
N ALA A 19 -7.99 -10.70 -54.65
CA ALA A 19 -9.26 -10.93 -55.35
C ALA A 19 -9.12 -11.92 -56.52
N VAL A 20 -8.00 -11.87 -57.25
CA VAL A 20 -7.64 -12.89 -58.26
C VAL A 20 -7.48 -14.26 -57.61
N THR A 21 -6.83 -14.33 -56.44
CA THR A 21 -6.55 -15.62 -55.79
C THR A 21 -7.84 -16.26 -55.23
N GLY A 22 -8.75 -15.47 -54.65
CA GLY A 22 -10.09 -15.92 -54.29
C GLY A 22 -10.94 -16.32 -55.50
N ALA A 23 -10.79 -15.65 -56.66
CA ALA A 23 -11.45 -16.08 -57.89
C ALA A 23 -10.93 -17.44 -58.41
N LEU A 24 -9.63 -17.70 -58.29
CA LEU A 24 -9.02 -18.99 -58.65
C LEU A 24 -9.47 -20.12 -57.73
N GLU A 25 -9.57 -19.87 -56.41
CA GLU A 25 -10.15 -20.82 -55.44
C GLU A 25 -11.57 -21.24 -55.84
N LYS A 26 -12.43 -20.28 -56.20
CA LYS A 26 -13.80 -20.54 -56.67
C LYS A 26 -13.88 -21.21 -58.05
N LEU A 27 -12.81 -21.16 -58.84
CA LEU A 27 -12.62 -21.96 -60.06
C LEU A 27 -12.02 -23.35 -59.80
N GLY A 28 -11.87 -23.77 -58.54
CA GLY A 28 -11.38 -25.09 -58.15
C GLY A 28 -9.85 -25.25 -58.15
N VAL A 29 -9.10 -24.14 -58.18
CA VAL A 29 -7.63 -24.16 -58.08
C VAL A 29 -7.22 -24.32 -56.62
N SER A 30 -6.34 -25.28 -56.32
CA SER A 30 -5.86 -25.47 -54.95
C SER A 30 -4.98 -24.30 -54.48
N LEU A 31 -5.22 -23.83 -53.26
CA LEU A 31 -4.36 -22.88 -52.55
C LEU A 31 -3.54 -23.60 -51.46
N PRO A 32 -2.47 -22.98 -50.90
CA PRO A 32 -1.78 -23.53 -49.73
C PRO A 32 -2.75 -23.78 -48.56
N GLN A 33 -2.52 -24.81 -47.75
CA GLN A 33 -3.39 -25.11 -46.61
C GLN A 33 -3.18 -24.12 -45.44
N ASP A 34 -2.01 -23.48 -45.42
CA ASP A 34 -1.47 -22.69 -44.31
C ASP A 34 -1.73 -21.18 -44.44
N LEU A 35 -2.87 -20.77 -45.01
CA LEU A 35 -3.13 -19.37 -45.38
C LEU A 35 -2.91 -18.37 -44.23
N TRP A 36 -2.37 -17.21 -44.61
CA TRP A 36 -2.23 -16.05 -43.74
C TRP A 36 -3.63 -15.50 -43.38
N PRO A 37 -3.91 -15.28 -42.08
CA PRO A 37 -5.25 -14.94 -41.61
C PRO A 37 -5.71 -13.58 -42.14
N ALA A 38 -7.02 -13.38 -42.22
CA ALA A 38 -7.61 -12.06 -42.44
C ALA A 38 -7.19 -11.07 -41.34
N GLN A 39 -7.12 -9.79 -41.71
CA GLN A 39 -6.81 -8.66 -40.83
C GLN A 39 -7.72 -7.48 -41.23
N ASP A 40 -7.81 -6.46 -40.38
CA ASP A 40 -8.77 -5.34 -40.56
C ASP A 40 -8.57 -4.57 -41.89
N ASP A 41 -7.34 -4.54 -42.43
CA ASP A 41 -7.04 -3.91 -43.72
C ASP A 41 -7.42 -4.78 -44.94
N ASN A 42 -7.72 -6.06 -44.71
CA ASN A 42 -8.07 -7.06 -45.72
C ASN A 42 -8.93 -8.20 -45.09
N PRO A 43 -10.19 -7.93 -44.71
CA PRO A 43 -11.03 -8.85 -43.94
C PRO A 43 -11.44 -10.12 -44.71
N LYS A 44 -11.19 -10.17 -46.02
CA LYS A 44 -11.49 -11.32 -46.90
C LYS A 44 -10.31 -12.28 -47.06
N GLY A 45 -9.25 -12.11 -46.27
CA GLY A 45 -8.07 -12.98 -46.27
C GLY A 45 -7.02 -12.57 -47.30
N PHE A 46 -5.76 -12.90 -47.03
CA PHE A 46 -4.66 -12.56 -47.95
C PHE A 46 -4.46 -13.61 -49.04
N PHE A 47 -4.88 -14.86 -48.84
CA PHE A 47 -4.60 -15.98 -49.77
C PHE A 47 -3.08 -16.16 -50.05
N GLU A 48 -2.24 -15.78 -49.08
CA GLU A 48 -0.80 -15.96 -49.07
C GLU A 48 -0.48 -17.10 -48.11
N GLY A 49 0.26 -18.13 -48.51
CA GLY A 49 0.64 -19.23 -47.61
C GLY A 49 1.73 -18.78 -46.62
N ARG A 50 1.63 -19.16 -45.33
CA ARG A 50 2.63 -18.76 -44.30
C ARG A 50 4.04 -19.21 -44.68
N ARG A 51 4.21 -20.46 -45.09
CA ARG A 51 5.47 -21.06 -45.53
C ARG A 51 6.01 -20.40 -46.81
N VAL A 52 5.12 -19.89 -47.67
CA VAL A 52 5.48 -19.11 -48.87
C VAL A 52 6.05 -17.75 -48.46
N ILE A 53 5.35 -17.03 -47.57
CA ILE A 53 5.81 -15.76 -46.98
C ILE A 53 7.15 -15.97 -46.27
N GLU A 54 7.28 -17.00 -45.43
CA GLU A 54 8.54 -17.33 -44.75
C GLU A 54 9.68 -17.48 -45.75
N ILE A 55 9.55 -18.34 -46.77
CA ILE A 55 10.63 -18.53 -47.76
C ILE A 55 10.97 -17.20 -48.46
N ASN A 56 9.96 -16.39 -48.80
CA ASN A 56 10.17 -15.10 -49.45
C ASN A 56 10.83 -14.06 -48.54
N GLU A 57 10.45 -13.96 -47.27
CA GLU A 57 11.07 -13.03 -46.31
C GLU A 57 12.48 -13.48 -45.96
N LEU A 58 12.70 -14.78 -45.72
CA LEU A 58 14.01 -15.35 -45.44
C LEU A 58 14.98 -15.12 -46.64
N ILE A 59 14.54 -15.32 -47.89
CA ILE A 59 15.41 -15.13 -49.06
C ILE A 59 15.58 -13.66 -49.48
N LEU A 60 14.53 -12.82 -49.38
CA LEU A 60 14.66 -11.39 -49.62
C LEU A 60 15.61 -10.78 -48.59
N LYS A 61 15.39 -11.08 -47.32
CA LYS A 61 16.23 -10.58 -46.25
C LYS A 61 17.64 -11.15 -46.40
N GLU A 62 17.87 -12.42 -46.77
CA GLU A 62 19.23 -12.92 -47.11
C GLU A 62 19.91 -12.19 -48.28
N SER A 63 19.18 -11.60 -49.25
CA SER A 63 19.79 -10.69 -50.23
C SER A 63 20.16 -9.31 -49.62
N GLY A 64 19.63 -8.99 -48.45
CA GLY A 64 19.61 -7.69 -47.77
C GLY A 64 18.44 -6.80 -48.19
N SER A 65 17.29 -7.37 -48.60
CA SER A 65 16.07 -6.71 -49.10
C SER A 65 14.90 -6.90 -48.14
N SER A 66 13.89 -6.03 -48.24
CA SER A 66 12.57 -6.18 -47.60
C SER A 66 11.46 -6.16 -48.66
N TYR A 67 10.20 -6.32 -48.24
CA TYR A 67 9.02 -6.22 -49.12
C TYR A 67 8.75 -4.78 -49.59
N ASP A 68 9.18 -3.78 -48.82
CA ASP A 68 9.03 -2.34 -49.08
C ASP A 68 10.32 -1.68 -49.63
N ASP A 69 11.32 -2.50 -49.99
CA ASP A 69 12.61 -2.06 -50.49
C ASP A 69 12.48 -1.44 -51.90
N THR A 70 12.80 -0.16 -52.03
CA THR A 70 12.80 0.55 -53.33
C THR A 70 13.94 0.14 -54.27
N ARG A 71 14.93 -0.66 -53.82
CA ARG A 71 16.12 -1.04 -54.62
C ARG A 71 15.79 -1.81 -55.88
N PHE A 72 16.05 -1.18 -57.03
CA PHE A 72 16.24 -1.83 -58.33
C PHE A 72 17.62 -2.51 -58.38
N GLN A 73 17.81 -3.42 -59.36
CA GLN A 73 18.99 -4.28 -59.53
C GLN A 73 19.28 -5.27 -58.38
N LYS A 74 18.42 -5.34 -57.36
CA LYS A 74 18.53 -6.31 -56.28
C LYS A 74 18.04 -7.69 -56.75
N HIS A 75 18.91 -8.42 -57.44
CA HIS A 75 18.66 -9.79 -57.90
C HIS A 75 19.12 -10.81 -56.85
N LEU A 76 18.46 -11.97 -56.82
CA LEU A 76 18.95 -13.13 -56.06
C LEU A 76 20.21 -13.69 -56.73
N THR A 77 21.22 -14.11 -55.95
CA THR A 77 22.35 -14.87 -56.50
C THR A 77 21.97 -16.34 -56.70
N ASN A 78 22.72 -17.07 -57.53
CA ASN A 78 22.48 -18.50 -57.73
C ASN A 78 22.64 -19.29 -56.43
N ASP A 79 23.66 -18.98 -55.62
CA ASP A 79 23.86 -19.59 -54.30
C ASP A 79 22.67 -19.28 -53.37
N LEU A 80 22.15 -18.05 -53.47
CA LEU A 80 20.98 -17.61 -52.71
C LEU A 80 19.75 -18.44 -53.07
N ILE A 81 19.51 -18.69 -54.35
CA ILE A 81 18.46 -19.62 -54.82
C ILE A 81 18.72 -21.04 -54.29
N GLU A 82 19.92 -21.59 -54.49
CA GLU A 82 20.24 -23.01 -54.24
C GLU A 82 19.99 -23.44 -52.78
N LYS A 83 20.36 -22.59 -51.79
CA LYS A 83 20.13 -22.87 -50.36
C LYS A 83 18.64 -23.00 -49.99
N TYR A 84 17.76 -22.32 -50.72
CA TYR A 84 16.31 -22.36 -50.48
C TYR A 84 15.55 -23.28 -51.44
N LEU A 85 16.16 -23.65 -52.57
CA LEU A 85 15.56 -24.47 -53.63
C LEU A 85 14.93 -25.75 -53.06
N ASP A 86 15.70 -26.47 -52.26
CA ASP A 86 15.28 -27.75 -51.66
C ASP A 86 14.16 -27.59 -50.61
N ARG A 87 14.13 -26.47 -49.88
CA ARG A 87 13.02 -26.12 -48.96
C ARG A 87 11.76 -25.74 -49.74
N THR A 88 11.93 -25.09 -50.89
CA THR A 88 10.85 -24.64 -51.78
C THR A 88 10.20 -25.82 -52.50
N LYS A 89 11.01 -26.77 -52.99
CA LYS A 89 10.55 -28.02 -53.60
C LYS A 89 9.70 -28.84 -52.62
N ARG A 90 10.22 -29.11 -51.41
CA ARG A 90 9.48 -29.83 -50.36
C ARG A 90 8.15 -29.17 -50.00
N LEU A 91 8.10 -27.83 -49.90
CA LEU A 91 6.83 -27.11 -49.71
C LEU A 91 5.83 -27.43 -50.82
N ILE A 92 6.24 -27.31 -52.09
CA ILE A 92 5.36 -27.53 -53.25
C ILE A 92 4.89 -29.01 -53.30
N GLU A 93 5.77 -29.95 -52.98
CA GLU A 93 5.47 -31.38 -52.93
C GLU A 93 4.48 -31.72 -51.80
N GLU A 94 4.69 -31.18 -50.60
CA GLU A 94 3.84 -31.41 -49.42
C GLU A 94 2.44 -30.79 -49.57
N GLU A 95 2.36 -29.49 -49.89
CA GLU A 95 1.09 -28.76 -49.99
C GLU A 95 0.23 -29.25 -51.18
N PHE A 96 0.86 -29.59 -52.31
CA PHE A 96 0.17 -29.84 -53.59
C PHE A 96 0.37 -31.24 -54.16
N SER A 97 0.72 -32.24 -53.33
CA SER A 97 0.91 -33.64 -53.73
C SER A 97 -0.21 -34.16 -54.65
N TYR A 98 -1.48 -33.90 -54.30
CA TYR A 98 -2.66 -34.41 -55.02
C TYR A 98 -3.29 -33.42 -56.01
N SER A 99 -2.86 -32.15 -56.02
CA SER A 99 -3.42 -31.10 -56.88
C SER A 99 -2.89 -31.23 -58.32
N LYS A 100 -3.80 -31.19 -59.30
CA LYS A 100 -3.44 -31.07 -60.73
C LYS A 100 -3.16 -29.61 -61.12
N ILE A 101 -3.93 -28.68 -60.57
CA ILE A 101 -3.72 -27.25 -60.72
C ILE A 101 -3.75 -26.59 -59.33
N PHE A 102 -2.79 -25.72 -59.07
CA PHE A 102 -2.67 -24.98 -57.82
C PHE A 102 -2.16 -23.56 -58.07
N ALA A 103 -2.33 -22.67 -57.11
CA ALA A 103 -1.88 -21.29 -57.21
C ALA A 103 -0.94 -20.90 -56.06
N LEU A 104 0.03 -20.04 -56.38
CA LEU A 104 0.91 -19.40 -55.39
C LEU A 104 0.88 -17.89 -55.57
N LYS A 105 0.73 -17.20 -54.44
CA LYS A 105 0.61 -15.75 -54.36
C LYS A 105 1.32 -15.24 -53.11
N ASP A 106 2.20 -14.28 -53.32
CA ASP A 106 2.77 -13.34 -52.36
C ASP A 106 3.39 -12.22 -53.21
N PRO A 107 3.11 -10.93 -52.97
CA PRO A 107 3.73 -9.81 -53.70
C PRO A 107 5.26 -9.92 -53.81
N ARG A 108 5.94 -10.47 -52.79
CA ARG A 108 7.39 -10.69 -52.77
C ARG A 108 7.85 -11.62 -53.91
N MET A 109 6.97 -12.50 -54.40
CA MET A 109 7.25 -13.39 -55.54
C MET A 109 7.55 -12.64 -56.84
N CYS A 110 7.12 -11.38 -56.99
CA CYS A 110 7.58 -10.55 -58.11
C CYS A 110 9.12 -10.42 -58.10
N VAL A 111 9.74 -10.31 -56.92
CA VAL A 111 11.19 -10.16 -56.75
C VAL A 111 11.89 -11.52 -56.59
N THR A 112 11.27 -12.47 -55.88
CA THR A 112 11.85 -13.79 -55.59
C THR A 112 11.55 -14.86 -56.66
N PHE A 113 10.84 -14.51 -57.74
CA PHE A 113 10.46 -15.43 -58.82
C PHE A 113 11.54 -16.44 -59.23
N PRO A 114 12.83 -16.09 -59.41
CA PRO A 114 13.84 -17.06 -59.86
C PRO A 114 14.01 -18.29 -58.94
N LEU A 115 13.70 -18.18 -57.64
CA LEU A 115 13.65 -19.33 -56.73
C LEU A 115 12.49 -20.27 -57.08
N TRP A 116 11.29 -19.70 -57.17
CA TRP A 116 10.05 -20.44 -57.45
C TRP A 116 10.07 -21.04 -58.86
N GLU A 117 10.57 -20.29 -59.84
CA GLU A 117 10.82 -20.75 -61.21
C GLU A 117 11.71 -21.99 -61.25
N ARG A 118 12.83 -21.97 -60.50
CA ARG A 118 13.76 -23.09 -60.43
C ARG A 118 13.14 -24.31 -59.74
N ALA A 119 12.43 -24.10 -58.63
CA ALA A 119 11.74 -25.17 -57.91
C ALA A 119 10.65 -25.83 -58.76
N LEU A 120 9.80 -25.04 -59.42
CA LEU A 120 8.71 -25.53 -60.28
C LEU A 120 9.25 -26.25 -61.52
N LYS A 121 10.33 -25.74 -62.14
CA LYS A 121 11.02 -26.43 -63.26
C LYS A 121 11.62 -27.78 -62.86
N GLU A 122 12.25 -27.87 -61.69
CA GLU A 122 12.82 -29.15 -61.20
C GLU A 122 11.77 -30.18 -60.77
N LEU A 123 10.53 -29.75 -60.52
CA LEU A 123 9.38 -30.62 -60.24
C LEU A 123 8.54 -30.94 -61.50
N GLU A 124 9.00 -30.54 -62.69
CA GLU A 124 8.31 -30.70 -63.98
C GLU A 124 6.89 -30.08 -64.02
N ILE A 125 6.70 -28.95 -63.34
CA ILE A 125 5.41 -28.25 -63.21
C ILE A 125 5.31 -27.12 -64.26
N GLU A 126 4.22 -27.10 -65.02
CA GLU A 126 3.88 -26.02 -65.95
C GLU A 126 3.66 -24.72 -65.17
N ILE A 127 4.25 -23.61 -65.62
CA ILE A 127 4.07 -22.29 -64.99
C ILE A 127 3.19 -21.42 -65.89
N LYS A 128 2.08 -20.94 -65.33
CA LYS A 128 1.24 -19.88 -65.90
C LYS A 128 1.26 -18.68 -64.96
N VAL A 129 1.25 -17.46 -65.51
CA VAL A 129 1.40 -16.23 -64.70
C VAL A 129 0.21 -15.30 -64.91
N ILE A 130 -0.41 -14.84 -63.81
CA ILE A 130 -1.41 -13.78 -63.83
C ILE A 130 -0.78 -12.53 -63.19
N LEU A 131 -0.82 -11.41 -63.91
CA LEU A 131 -0.22 -10.14 -63.53
C LEU A 131 -1.31 -9.08 -63.30
N PRO A 132 -1.90 -9.01 -62.09
CA PRO A 132 -2.90 -8.01 -61.78
C PRO A 132 -2.27 -6.64 -61.48
N TYR A 133 -2.76 -5.61 -62.17
CA TYR A 133 -2.28 -4.23 -62.07
C TYR A 133 -3.42 -3.25 -61.71
N ARG A 134 -3.06 -2.12 -61.11
CA ARG A 134 -3.96 -1.06 -60.66
C ARG A 134 -3.26 0.29 -60.76
N ASN A 135 -4.03 1.38 -60.89
CA ASN A 135 -3.53 2.75 -60.82
C ASN A 135 -2.57 2.91 -59.63
N PRO A 136 -1.31 3.32 -59.85
CA PRO A 136 -0.30 3.36 -58.79
C PRO A 136 -0.62 4.38 -57.69
N PHE A 137 -1.45 5.39 -57.96
CA PHE A 137 -1.88 6.37 -56.95
C PHE A 137 -3.00 5.86 -56.05
N GLU A 138 -3.87 4.97 -56.55
CA GLU A 138 -4.82 4.25 -55.68
C GLU A 138 -4.08 3.28 -54.76
N VAL A 139 -3.05 2.61 -55.28
CA VAL A 139 -2.14 1.77 -54.47
C VAL A 139 -1.41 2.63 -53.42
N ALA A 140 -0.83 3.76 -53.82
CA ALA A 140 -0.16 4.68 -52.90
C ALA A 140 -1.10 5.23 -51.81
N ARG A 141 -2.32 5.65 -52.15
CA ARG A 141 -3.35 6.06 -51.17
C ARG A 141 -3.67 4.93 -50.18
N SER A 142 -3.80 3.70 -50.67
CA SER A 142 -4.03 2.53 -49.80
C SER A 142 -2.82 2.17 -48.94
N LEU A 143 -1.59 2.54 -49.33
CA LEU A 143 -0.38 2.32 -48.55
C LEU A 143 -0.14 3.40 -47.51
N LYS A 144 -0.44 4.68 -47.82
CA LYS A 144 -0.45 5.76 -46.83
C LYS A 144 -1.43 5.44 -45.68
N SER A 145 -2.62 4.93 -46.01
CA SER A 145 -3.62 4.53 -44.99
C SER A 145 -3.26 3.29 -44.16
N ARG A 146 -2.25 2.49 -44.57
CA ARG A 146 -1.93 1.18 -43.97
C ARG A 146 -0.57 1.15 -43.28
N ASN A 147 0.41 1.83 -43.86
CA ASN A 147 1.83 1.75 -43.50
C ASN A 147 2.49 3.14 -43.41
N ASP A 148 1.70 4.21 -43.48
CA ASP A 148 2.11 5.62 -43.55
C ASP A 148 3.05 6.02 -44.71
N PHE A 149 3.34 5.10 -45.63
CA PHE A 149 4.31 5.29 -46.72
C PHE A 149 3.98 6.51 -47.59
N SER A 150 5.00 7.29 -47.94
CA SER A 150 4.85 8.40 -48.89
C SER A 150 4.41 7.90 -50.28
N THR A 151 3.84 8.82 -51.06
CA THR A 151 3.49 8.57 -52.46
C THR A 151 4.69 8.04 -53.23
N ASP A 152 5.85 8.68 -53.11
CA ASP A 152 7.06 8.36 -53.89
C ASP A 152 7.61 6.98 -53.55
N LYS A 153 7.66 6.62 -52.26
CA LYS A 153 8.02 5.27 -51.81
C LYS A 153 7.06 4.25 -52.41
N SER A 154 5.75 4.54 -52.36
CA SER A 154 4.71 3.65 -52.89
C SER A 154 4.80 3.47 -54.41
N LEU A 155 5.05 4.56 -55.17
CA LEU A 155 5.28 4.53 -56.62
C LEU A 155 6.52 3.69 -56.96
N LEU A 156 7.65 3.91 -56.27
CA LEU A 156 8.89 3.17 -56.51
C LEU A 156 8.73 1.66 -56.24
N ILE A 157 8.06 1.27 -55.16
CA ILE A 157 7.78 -0.14 -54.84
C ILE A 157 6.83 -0.74 -55.89
N TRP A 158 5.79 -0.03 -56.32
CA TRP A 158 4.87 -0.48 -57.37
C TRP A 158 5.60 -0.71 -58.69
N VAL A 159 6.41 0.25 -59.15
CA VAL A 159 7.19 0.13 -60.39
C VAL A 159 8.15 -1.07 -60.32
N LYS A 160 8.83 -1.26 -59.19
CA LYS A 160 9.71 -2.41 -58.96
C LYS A 160 8.94 -3.73 -59.10
N HIS A 161 7.80 -3.87 -58.44
CA HIS A 161 6.99 -5.10 -58.49
C HIS A 161 6.45 -5.37 -59.89
N VAL A 162 5.91 -4.36 -60.58
CA VAL A 162 5.38 -4.49 -61.96
C VAL A 162 6.49 -4.92 -62.93
N LEU A 163 7.62 -4.22 -62.93
CA LEU A 163 8.70 -4.48 -63.88
C LEU A 163 9.45 -5.79 -63.62
N TYR A 164 9.60 -6.21 -62.35
CA TYR A 164 10.19 -7.52 -62.05
C TYR A 164 9.22 -8.67 -62.41
N ALA A 165 7.93 -8.52 -62.10
CA ALA A 165 6.90 -9.50 -62.47
C ALA A 165 6.82 -9.67 -64.00
N GLU A 166 6.79 -8.57 -64.76
CA GLU A 166 6.86 -8.60 -66.22
C GLU A 166 8.13 -9.32 -66.67
N LYS A 167 9.32 -8.83 -66.26
CA LYS A 167 10.60 -9.28 -66.79
C LYS A 167 10.88 -10.77 -66.58
N TYR A 168 10.57 -11.31 -65.39
CA TYR A 168 10.82 -12.72 -65.11
C TYR A 168 9.75 -13.65 -65.71
N SER A 169 8.51 -13.18 -65.91
CA SER A 169 7.43 -13.99 -66.48
C SER A 169 7.49 -14.19 -68.01
N ARG A 170 8.38 -13.46 -68.72
CA ARG A 170 8.44 -13.44 -70.21
C ARG A 170 8.55 -14.82 -70.89
N SER A 171 9.10 -15.83 -70.20
CA SER A 171 9.27 -17.19 -70.74
C SER A 171 8.02 -18.08 -70.62
N TYR A 172 6.89 -17.53 -70.15
CA TYR A 172 5.69 -18.28 -69.75
C TYR A 172 4.42 -17.75 -70.39
N SER A 173 3.33 -18.51 -70.28
CA SER A 173 2.00 -17.98 -70.62
C SER A 173 1.60 -16.93 -69.58
N ARG A 174 1.20 -15.73 -70.04
CA ARG A 174 0.91 -14.56 -69.20
C ARG A 174 -0.50 -14.04 -69.43
N TYR A 175 -1.19 -13.65 -68.35
CA TYR A 175 -2.43 -12.91 -68.40
C TYR A 175 -2.31 -11.62 -67.58
N PHE A 176 -2.29 -10.47 -68.24
CA PHE A 176 -2.33 -9.17 -67.58
C PHE A 176 -3.78 -8.79 -67.29
N LEU A 177 -4.07 -8.39 -66.05
CA LEU A 177 -5.43 -8.08 -65.60
C LEU A 177 -5.49 -6.70 -64.96
N SER A 178 -6.28 -5.78 -65.53
CA SER A 178 -6.60 -4.55 -64.83
C SER A 178 -7.58 -4.86 -63.68
N PHE A 179 -7.24 -4.38 -62.48
CA PHE A 179 -8.13 -4.40 -61.34
C PHE A 179 -9.42 -3.59 -61.60
N ASN A 180 -9.38 -2.58 -62.47
CA ASN A 180 -10.57 -1.83 -62.86
C ASN A 180 -11.52 -2.69 -63.69
N SER A 181 -11.03 -3.41 -64.71
CA SER A 181 -11.87 -4.34 -65.50
C SER A 181 -12.37 -5.52 -64.65
N LEU A 182 -11.57 -6.01 -63.69
CA LEU A 182 -12.03 -7.01 -62.71
C LEU A 182 -13.19 -6.49 -61.83
N LEU A 183 -13.21 -5.19 -61.50
CA LEU A 183 -14.30 -4.57 -60.74
C LEU A 183 -15.56 -4.28 -61.60
N THR A 184 -15.41 -3.95 -62.88
CA THR A 184 -16.56 -3.57 -63.74
C THR A 184 -17.14 -4.73 -64.55
N ASN A 185 -16.28 -5.61 -65.07
CA ASN A 185 -16.60 -6.66 -66.04
C ASN A 185 -16.27 -8.07 -65.48
N ALA A 186 -16.40 -8.25 -64.17
CA ALA A 186 -15.89 -9.43 -63.45
C ALA A 186 -16.21 -10.78 -64.10
N GLU A 187 -17.44 -11.00 -64.55
CA GLU A 187 -17.88 -12.25 -65.20
C GLU A 187 -17.13 -12.55 -66.50
N GLU A 188 -16.80 -11.52 -67.27
CA GLU A 188 -15.98 -11.61 -68.49
C GLU A 188 -14.53 -11.96 -68.13
N GLU A 189 -13.95 -11.27 -67.14
CA GLU A 189 -12.57 -11.49 -66.69
C GLU A 189 -12.36 -12.85 -66.01
N ILE A 190 -13.31 -13.31 -65.19
CA ILE A 190 -13.28 -14.67 -64.60
C ILE A 190 -13.33 -15.73 -65.71
N THR A 191 -14.13 -15.50 -66.75
CA THR A 191 -14.21 -16.40 -67.91
C THR A 191 -12.90 -16.43 -68.69
N LYS A 192 -12.25 -15.28 -68.92
CA LYS A 192 -10.92 -15.19 -69.53
C LYS A 192 -9.85 -15.90 -68.67
N ILE A 193 -9.85 -15.69 -67.36
CA ILE A 193 -8.94 -16.37 -66.40
C ILE A 193 -9.13 -17.88 -66.47
N ALA A 194 -10.37 -18.38 -66.42
CA ALA A 194 -10.67 -19.81 -66.48
C ALA A 194 -10.15 -20.46 -67.78
N ASN A 195 -10.40 -19.81 -68.93
CA ASN A 195 -9.90 -20.23 -70.23
C ASN A 195 -8.35 -20.23 -70.30
N PHE A 196 -7.71 -19.19 -69.74
CA PHE A 196 -6.25 -19.06 -69.70
C PHE A 196 -5.58 -20.18 -68.87
N ILE A 197 -6.10 -20.44 -67.67
CA ILE A 197 -5.56 -21.51 -66.83
C ILE A 197 -5.94 -22.91 -67.32
N GLY A 198 -7.05 -23.04 -68.06
CA GLY A 198 -7.49 -24.29 -68.69
C GLY A 198 -8.54 -25.07 -67.88
N VAL A 199 -9.33 -24.38 -67.05
CA VAL A 199 -10.44 -24.97 -66.29
C VAL A 199 -11.79 -24.52 -66.86
N LYS A 200 -12.82 -25.36 -66.70
CA LYS A 200 -14.19 -25.00 -67.06
C LYS A 200 -14.80 -24.17 -65.94
N ALA A 201 -15.10 -22.90 -66.20
CA ALA A 201 -15.90 -22.10 -65.27
C ALA A 201 -17.35 -22.64 -65.22
N GLU A 202 -17.88 -22.82 -64.01
CA GLU A 202 -19.31 -23.05 -63.79
C GLU A 202 -20.01 -21.74 -63.44
N SER A 203 -21.27 -21.60 -63.84
CA SER A 203 -22.06 -20.37 -63.59
C SER A 203 -22.24 -20.08 -62.09
N SER A 204 -22.22 -21.12 -61.26
CA SER A 204 -22.12 -21.07 -59.79
C SER A 204 -20.87 -20.33 -59.32
N SER A 205 -19.68 -20.78 -59.75
CA SER A 205 -18.39 -20.16 -59.42
C SER A 205 -18.34 -18.68 -59.79
N ILE A 206 -18.81 -18.33 -60.99
CA ILE A 206 -18.87 -16.94 -61.47
C ILE A 206 -19.76 -16.09 -60.54
N GLY A 207 -20.94 -16.62 -60.17
CA GLY A 207 -21.87 -15.95 -59.25
C GLY A 207 -21.28 -15.73 -57.85
N GLU A 208 -20.56 -16.72 -57.30
CA GLU A 208 -19.92 -16.62 -55.99
C GLU A 208 -18.76 -15.60 -55.95
N VAL A 209 -17.96 -15.50 -57.01
CA VAL A 209 -16.90 -14.48 -57.05
C VAL A 209 -17.52 -13.08 -57.10
N ARG A 210 -18.62 -12.92 -57.87
CA ARG A 210 -19.32 -11.64 -58.01
C ARG A 210 -19.95 -11.16 -56.70
N SER A 211 -20.48 -12.06 -55.87
CA SER A 211 -21.07 -11.69 -54.57
C SER A 211 -20.02 -11.44 -53.49
N ASN A 212 -18.96 -12.27 -53.42
CA ASN A 212 -18.03 -12.21 -52.30
C ASN A 212 -16.95 -11.12 -52.41
N PHE A 213 -16.46 -10.78 -53.62
CA PHE A 213 -15.24 -9.97 -53.77
C PHE A 213 -15.45 -8.53 -54.27
N LEU A 214 -16.69 -8.14 -54.62
CA LEU A 214 -16.97 -6.90 -55.38
C LEU A 214 -17.88 -5.89 -54.64
N GLU A 215 -17.58 -5.60 -53.37
CA GLU A 215 -18.14 -4.41 -52.72
C GLU A 215 -17.60 -3.15 -53.42
N LYS A 216 -18.51 -2.29 -53.90
CA LYS A 216 -18.19 -1.09 -54.69
C LYS A 216 -17.33 -0.06 -53.94
N GLU A 217 -17.23 -0.18 -52.62
CA GLU A 217 -16.59 0.77 -51.71
C GLU A 217 -15.06 0.76 -51.80
N LEU A 218 -14.45 -0.29 -52.37
CA LEU A 218 -13.00 -0.37 -52.63
C LEU A 218 -12.48 0.59 -53.72
N LYS A 219 -13.35 1.38 -54.35
CA LYS A 219 -13.03 2.33 -55.44
C LYS A 219 -13.00 3.79 -54.95
N HIS A 220 -12.07 4.12 -54.06
CA HIS A 220 -11.85 5.49 -53.55
C HIS A 220 -11.23 6.45 -54.58
N HIS A 221 -12.08 6.86 -55.53
CA HIS A 221 -11.86 7.85 -56.60
C HIS A 221 -10.84 7.44 -57.67
N ASN A 222 -11.28 7.51 -58.94
CA ASN A 222 -10.37 7.66 -60.07
C ASN A 222 -9.61 8.99 -59.90
N LEU A 223 -8.39 8.95 -59.39
CA LEU A 223 -7.52 10.13 -59.35
C LEU A 223 -7.16 10.51 -60.79
N ASN A 224 -7.70 11.63 -61.26
CA ASN A 224 -7.38 12.17 -62.57
C ASN A 224 -5.93 12.67 -62.57
N LEU A 225 -5.08 11.97 -63.31
CA LEU A 225 -3.62 12.07 -63.23
C LEU A 225 -3.08 13.42 -63.70
N ASN A 226 -3.86 14.19 -64.45
CA ASN A 226 -3.53 15.53 -64.94
C ASN A 226 -2.98 16.46 -63.82
N ASN A 227 -3.49 16.36 -62.58
CA ASN A 227 -3.06 17.21 -61.47
C ASN A 227 -1.78 16.76 -60.76
N VAL A 228 -1.22 15.59 -61.12
CA VAL A 228 0.05 15.07 -60.58
C VAL A 228 1.11 14.97 -61.69
N ALA A 229 0.74 15.23 -62.95
CA ALA A 229 1.50 14.85 -64.13
C ALA A 229 2.79 15.65 -64.37
N GLU A 230 3.03 16.80 -63.75
CA GLU A 230 4.22 17.60 -64.09
C GLU A 230 5.51 17.01 -63.49
N GLU A 231 5.57 16.82 -62.16
CA GLU A 231 6.82 16.48 -61.45
C GLU A 231 7.23 14.98 -61.50
N ILE A 232 6.34 14.07 -61.91
CA ILE A 232 6.61 12.62 -61.93
C ILE A 232 7.71 12.25 -62.97
N PRO A 233 8.68 11.36 -62.64
CA PRO A 233 9.66 10.83 -63.60
C PRO A 233 9.05 10.08 -64.80
N PHE A 234 9.72 10.16 -65.96
CA PHE A 234 9.17 9.72 -67.25
C PHE A 234 8.94 8.20 -67.35
N PHE A 235 9.78 7.36 -66.75
CA PHE A 235 9.54 5.91 -66.65
C PHE A 235 8.23 5.56 -65.93
N ILE A 236 7.82 6.34 -64.91
CA ILE A 236 6.56 6.13 -64.22
C ILE A 236 5.39 6.57 -65.10
N LYS A 237 5.53 7.72 -65.79
CA LYS A 237 4.54 8.22 -66.77
C LYS A 237 4.23 7.19 -67.87
N LYS A 238 5.23 6.47 -68.38
CA LYS A 238 5.04 5.38 -69.35
C LYS A 238 4.18 4.24 -68.79
N LEU A 239 4.48 3.76 -67.58
CA LEU A 239 3.71 2.69 -66.93
C LEU A 239 2.29 3.13 -66.54
N ILE A 240 2.12 4.40 -66.16
CA ILE A 240 0.80 4.99 -65.93
C ILE A 240 -0.03 4.94 -67.22
N ALA A 241 0.53 5.34 -68.36
CA ALA A 241 -0.18 5.29 -69.64
C ALA A 241 -0.61 3.86 -70.05
N PHE A 242 0.16 2.82 -69.68
CA PHE A 242 -0.26 1.42 -69.85
C PHE A 242 -1.42 1.01 -68.93
N VAL A 243 -1.53 1.60 -67.72
CA VAL A 243 -2.71 1.39 -66.85
C VAL A 243 -3.93 2.12 -67.42
N GLU A 244 -3.77 3.39 -67.84
CA GLU A 244 -4.88 4.21 -68.35
C GLU A 244 -5.50 3.65 -69.64
N ARG A 245 -4.71 2.98 -70.46
CA ARG A 245 -5.15 2.32 -71.71
C ARG A 245 -5.54 0.85 -71.52
N GLU A 246 -5.40 0.32 -70.31
CA GLU A 246 -5.52 -1.10 -69.95
C GLU A 246 -4.69 -2.06 -70.86
N ASN A 247 -3.61 -1.56 -71.48
CA ASN A 247 -2.94 -2.22 -72.60
C ASN A 247 -1.58 -2.87 -72.29
N PHE A 248 -1.37 -3.28 -71.03
CA PHE A 248 -0.19 -4.06 -70.58
C PHE A 248 0.09 -5.34 -71.40
N SER A 249 -0.94 -5.90 -72.03
CA SER A 249 -0.86 -7.06 -72.93
C SER A 249 -0.38 -6.73 -74.35
N GLU A 250 -0.49 -5.47 -74.77
CA GLU A 250 -0.05 -4.98 -76.09
C GLU A 250 1.37 -4.40 -76.05
N ALA A 251 1.78 -3.88 -74.90
CA ALA A 251 3.09 -3.27 -74.68
C ALA A 251 4.25 -4.24 -74.97
N THR A 252 5.24 -3.77 -75.72
CA THR A 252 6.35 -4.60 -76.18
C THR A 252 7.39 -4.86 -75.09
N VAL A 253 8.15 -5.95 -75.26
CA VAL A 253 9.29 -6.30 -74.39
C VAL A 253 10.33 -5.17 -74.37
N ASP A 254 10.57 -4.52 -75.50
CA ASP A 254 11.53 -3.42 -75.63
C ASP A 254 11.06 -2.16 -74.86
N GLU A 255 9.76 -1.84 -74.86
CA GLU A 255 9.22 -0.75 -74.03
C GLU A 255 9.43 -1.03 -72.54
N PHE A 256 9.13 -2.25 -72.08
CA PHE A 256 9.37 -2.63 -70.68
C PHE A 256 10.86 -2.61 -70.32
N ASP A 257 11.77 -3.04 -71.20
CA ASP A 257 13.20 -2.94 -70.92
C ASP A 257 13.75 -1.51 -71.00
N VAL A 258 13.20 -0.63 -71.84
CA VAL A 258 13.50 0.82 -71.79
C VAL A 258 13.10 1.40 -70.43
N ILE A 259 11.88 1.10 -69.95
CA ILE A 259 11.39 1.55 -68.64
C ILE A 259 12.23 0.97 -67.51
N PHE A 260 12.55 -0.32 -67.55
CA PHE A 260 13.42 -1.00 -66.58
C PHE A 260 14.80 -0.34 -66.51
N ASN A 261 15.43 -0.10 -67.66
CA ASN A 261 16.76 0.50 -67.72
C ASN A 261 16.77 1.97 -67.27
N GLU A 262 15.72 2.74 -67.59
CA GLU A 262 15.54 4.13 -67.12
C GLU A 262 15.39 4.18 -65.59
N ALA A 263 14.42 3.44 -65.03
CA ALA A 263 14.18 3.33 -63.59
C ALA A 263 15.44 2.85 -62.84
N SER A 264 16.07 1.79 -63.37
CA SER A 264 17.28 1.20 -62.81
C SER A 264 18.49 2.13 -62.84
N SER A 265 18.62 2.99 -63.86
CA SER A 265 19.76 3.91 -63.98
C SER A 265 19.61 5.11 -63.05
N LEU A 266 18.40 5.68 -62.98
CA LEU A 266 18.06 6.72 -62.01
C LEU A 266 18.22 6.22 -60.57
N TYR A 267 17.75 5.00 -60.29
CA TYR A 267 17.93 4.39 -58.97
C TYR A 267 19.40 4.28 -58.60
N LYS A 268 20.23 3.75 -59.51
CA LYS A 268 21.68 3.57 -59.30
C LYS A 268 22.41 4.91 -59.07
N LEU A 269 21.98 6.00 -59.70
CA LEU A 269 22.54 7.33 -59.49
C LEU A 269 22.39 7.78 -58.04
N PHE A 270 21.15 7.84 -57.53
CA PHE A 270 20.84 8.31 -56.17
C PHE A 270 21.31 7.35 -55.06
N HIS A 271 21.53 6.08 -55.39
CA HIS A 271 21.99 5.05 -54.44
C HIS A 271 23.48 4.69 -54.65
N THR A 272 24.25 5.67 -55.12
CA THR A 272 25.71 5.65 -55.04
C THR A 272 26.15 5.80 -53.58
N HIS A 273 27.15 5.02 -53.16
CA HIS A 273 27.64 4.92 -51.78
C HIS A 273 27.75 6.28 -51.06
N ASP A 274 28.36 7.28 -51.69
CA ASP A 274 28.67 8.55 -51.03
C ASP A 274 27.43 9.43 -50.79
N VAL A 275 26.39 9.27 -51.64
CA VAL A 275 25.07 9.90 -51.46
C VAL A 275 24.30 9.22 -50.31
N GLN A 276 24.38 7.88 -50.24
CA GLN A 276 23.76 7.12 -49.15
C GLN A 276 24.43 7.44 -47.81
N PHE A 277 25.76 7.47 -47.76
CA PHE A 277 26.56 7.76 -46.57
C PHE A 277 26.21 9.12 -45.94
N GLN A 278 25.99 10.16 -46.76
CA GLN A 278 25.52 11.46 -46.26
C GLN A 278 24.08 11.39 -45.72
N SER A 279 23.18 10.65 -46.36
CA SER A 279 21.81 10.43 -45.87
C SER A 279 21.76 9.63 -44.56
N ASP A 280 22.62 8.60 -44.42
CA ASP A 280 22.71 7.75 -43.23
C ASP A 280 23.33 8.52 -42.05
N ILE A 281 24.40 9.31 -42.27
CA ILE A 281 24.96 10.21 -41.25
C ILE A 281 23.93 11.25 -40.81
N SER A 282 23.24 11.89 -41.75
CA SER A 282 22.22 12.89 -41.41
C SER A 282 21.11 12.29 -40.54
N ARG A 283 20.60 11.11 -40.90
CA ARG A 283 19.61 10.38 -40.09
C ARG A 283 20.14 9.96 -38.71
N ALA A 284 21.39 9.50 -38.61
CA ALA A 284 22.00 9.14 -37.33
C ALA A 284 22.19 10.37 -36.41
N LEU A 285 22.58 11.52 -36.96
CA LEU A 285 22.72 12.77 -36.22
C LEU A 285 21.35 13.33 -35.76
N HIS A 286 20.32 13.24 -36.60
CA HIS A 286 18.95 13.56 -36.19
C HIS A 286 18.46 12.64 -35.07
N ALA A 287 18.63 11.32 -35.19
CA ALA A 287 18.25 10.38 -34.13
C ALA A 287 18.98 10.64 -32.80
N GLN A 288 20.28 10.97 -32.83
CA GLN A 288 21.02 11.37 -31.62
C GLN A 288 20.53 12.70 -31.03
N ARG A 289 20.24 13.70 -31.86
CA ARG A 289 19.67 15.00 -31.42
C ARG A 289 18.32 14.79 -30.73
N ASP A 290 17.46 13.97 -31.33
CA ASP A 290 16.09 13.76 -30.87
C ASP A 290 16.11 12.97 -29.55
N GLN A 291 16.90 11.89 -29.47
CA GLN A 291 17.16 11.17 -28.20
C GLN A 291 17.76 12.07 -27.10
N ALA A 292 18.62 13.03 -27.45
CA ALA A 292 19.16 13.99 -26.49
C ALA A 292 18.10 15.01 -26.03
N SER A 293 17.18 15.40 -26.91
CA SER A 293 16.03 16.27 -26.59
C SER A 293 15.06 15.58 -25.62
N ASP A 294 14.66 14.35 -25.92
CA ASP A 294 13.77 13.55 -25.06
C ASP A 294 14.37 13.37 -23.66
N ARG A 295 15.68 13.11 -23.60
CA ARG A 295 16.42 12.97 -22.33
C ARG A 295 16.53 14.30 -21.57
N ALA A 296 16.69 15.43 -22.25
CA ALA A 296 16.70 16.74 -21.60
C ALA A 296 15.34 17.06 -20.98
N GLN A 297 14.24 16.87 -21.74
CA GLN A 297 12.88 17.08 -21.26
C GLN A 297 12.54 16.18 -20.04
N SER A 298 12.97 14.91 -20.06
CA SER A 298 12.79 14.00 -18.92
C SER A 298 13.56 14.45 -17.67
N LEU A 299 14.77 15.02 -17.82
CA LEU A 299 15.54 15.55 -16.71
C LEU A 299 14.97 16.87 -16.17
N GLU A 300 14.43 17.74 -17.03
CA GLU A 300 13.73 18.96 -16.62
C GLU A 300 12.47 18.65 -15.80
N GLN A 301 11.69 17.63 -16.21
CA GLN A 301 10.55 17.15 -15.41
C GLN A 301 11.00 16.65 -14.02
N GLN A 302 12.02 15.78 -13.95
CA GLN A 302 12.54 15.25 -12.68
C GLN A 302 13.08 16.35 -11.76
N LEU A 303 13.69 17.40 -12.33
CA LEU A 303 14.17 18.56 -11.56
C LEU A 303 13.00 19.38 -10.98
N SER A 304 11.93 19.58 -11.77
CA SER A 304 10.70 20.26 -11.31
C SER A 304 10.01 19.48 -10.19
N GLU A 305 9.88 18.16 -10.33
CA GLU A 305 9.33 17.26 -9.30
C GLU A 305 10.16 17.30 -8.00
N GLN A 306 11.51 17.31 -8.10
CA GLN A 306 12.39 17.52 -6.94
C GLN A 306 12.26 18.91 -6.31
N GLN A 307 12.12 19.97 -7.11
CA GLN A 307 11.94 21.33 -6.60
C GLN A 307 10.66 21.43 -5.78
N HIS A 308 9.54 20.94 -6.32
CA HIS A 308 8.26 20.96 -5.60
C HIS A 308 8.28 20.10 -4.33
N ALA A 309 8.92 18.93 -4.34
CA ALA A 309 9.10 18.11 -3.14
C ALA A 309 9.94 18.83 -2.05
N ASN A 310 10.99 19.56 -2.45
CA ASN A 310 11.80 20.35 -1.51
C ASN A 310 11.02 21.54 -0.93
N GLU A 311 10.17 22.20 -1.72
CA GLU A 311 9.27 23.27 -1.24
C GLU A 311 8.28 22.76 -0.19
N GLN A 312 7.65 21.60 -0.44
CA GLN A 312 6.75 20.95 0.53
C GLN A 312 7.46 20.62 1.86
N VAL A 313 8.71 20.12 1.79
CA VAL A 313 9.52 19.82 2.98
C VAL A 313 9.93 21.09 3.73
N LEU A 314 10.24 22.18 3.03
CA LEU A 314 10.52 23.49 3.64
C LEU A 314 9.28 24.05 4.34
N GLN A 315 8.11 24.02 3.69
CA GLN A 315 6.86 24.51 4.26
C GLN A 315 6.45 23.70 5.51
N GLY A 316 6.49 22.36 5.43
CA GLY A 316 6.22 21.50 6.58
C GLY A 316 7.19 21.71 7.76
N LYS A 317 8.44 22.09 7.49
CA LYS A 317 9.41 22.48 8.51
C LYS A 317 9.07 23.83 9.15
N GLU A 318 8.63 24.82 8.38
CA GLU A 318 8.19 26.12 8.92
C GLU A 318 6.96 25.97 9.82
N ASP A 319 5.97 25.18 9.41
CA ASP A 319 4.76 24.96 10.22
C ASP A 319 5.06 24.15 11.50
N LEU A 320 5.99 23.18 11.45
CA LEU A 320 6.47 22.49 12.65
C LEU A 320 7.24 23.42 13.61
N LEU A 321 8.02 24.38 13.08
CA LEU A 321 8.68 25.40 13.91
C LEU A 321 7.65 26.33 14.58
N ARG A 322 6.61 26.76 13.86
CA ARG A 322 5.51 27.56 14.44
C ARG A 322 4.77 26.81 15.55
N GLN A 323 4.52 25.51 15.37
CA GLN A 323 3.92 24.66 16.40
C GLN A 323 4.81 24.58 17.65
N LEU A 324 6.12 24.37 17.47
CA LEU A 324 7.09 24.31 18.56
C LEU A 324 7.21 25.64 19.32
N GLU A 325 7.18 26.78 18.64
CA GLU A 325 7.18 28.10 19.28
C GLU A 325 5.87 28.38 20.05
N ALA A 326 4.72 27.96 19.51
CA ALA A 326 3.44 28.07 20.20
C ALA A 326 3.38 27.19 21.47
N GLU A 327 3.78 25.92 21.37
CA GLU A 327 3.86 25.00 22.50
C GLU A 327 4.84 25.49 23.57
N LYS A 328 6.03 25.96 23.16
CA LYS A 328 7.00 26.59 24.07
C LYS A 328 6.39 27.78 24.81
N THR A 329 5.69 28.67 24.10
CA THR A 329 5.06 29.86 24.70
C THR A 329 3.99 29.46 25.72
N GLN A 330 3.15 28.48 25.38
CA GLN A 330 2.13 27.94 26.28
C GLN A 330 2.74 27.29 27.53
N LEU A 331 3.87 26.59 27.40
CA LEU A 331 4.58 25.95 28.49
C LEU A 331 5.31 26.96 29.39
N GLU A 332 5.86 28.03 28.81
CA GLU A 332 6.42 29.18 29.56
C GLU A 332 5.32 29.92 30.34
N GLN A 333 4.15 30.16 29.74
CA GLN A 333 3.01 30.78 30.42
C GLN A 333 2.45 29.88 31.54
N THR A 334 2.26 28.58 31.29
CA THR A 334 1.81 27.61 32.31
C THR A 334 2.76 27.58 33.52
N ARG A 335 4.07 27.74 33.29
CA ARG A 335 5.07 27.85 34.37
C ARG A 335 4.97 29.16 35.14
N ALA A 336 4.66 30.28 34.49
CA ALA A 336 4.42 31.55 35.15
C ALA A 336 3.19 31.47 36.07
N ASP A 337 2.07 30.95 35.56
CA ASP A 337 0.82 30.76 36.32
C ASP A 337 1.04 29.85 37.53
N GLN A 338 1.78 28.74 37.37
CA GLN A 338 2.14 27.84 38.47
C GLN A 338 3.05 28.51 39.51
N ALA A 339 3.98 29.37 39.09
CA ALA A 339 4.84 30.12 39.99
C ALA A 339 4.05 31.16 40.79
N GLU A 340 3.14 31.90 40.15
CA GLU A 340 2.27 32.87 40.83
C GLU A 340 1.34 32.18 41.83
N GLN A 341 0.67 31.08 41.45
CA GLN A 341 -0.15 30.29 42.39
C GLN A 341 0.67 29.77 43.58
N SER A 342 1.89 29.30 43.33
CA SER A 342 2.80 28.81 44.39
C SER A 342 3.22 29.95 45.32
N GLN A 343 3.55 31.12 44.79
CA GLN A 343 3.97 32.28 45.58
C GLN A 343 2.82 32.94 46.34
N ALA A 344 1.61 32.97 45.77
CA ALA A 344 0.39 33.34 46.49
C ALA A 344 0.11 32.39 47.66
N LYS A 345 0.24 31.06 47.44
CA LYS A 345 0.04 30.06 48.49
C LYS A 345 1.09 30.13 49.60
N ILE A 346 2.35 30.41 49.26
CA ILE A 346 3.40 30.70 50.25
C ILE A 346 3.00 31.91 51.10
N LYS A 347 2.58 33.02 50.47
CA LYS A 347 2.17 34.25 51.17
C LYS A 347 0.98 34.02 52.11
N THR A 348 0.00 33.18 51.74
CA THR A 348 -1.09 32.78 52.63
C THR A 348 -0.58 32.00 53.84
N LEU A 349 0.28 31.00 53.62
CA LEU A 349 0.88 30.19 54.70
C LEU A 349 1.79 31.01 55.63
N GLU A 350 2.46 32.05 55.11
CA GLU A 350 3.21 33.02 55.93
C GLU A 350 2.29 33.90 56.78
N GLY A 351 1.11 34.28 56.27
CA GLY A 351 0.06 34.96 57.02
C GLY A 351 -0.50 34.09 58.15
N GLU A 352 -0.96 32.88 57.84
CA GLU A 352 -1.45 31.88 58.82
C GLU A 352 -0.40 31.62 59.92
N LYS A 353 0.87 31.48 59.53
CA LYS A 353 1.99 31.31 60.46
C LYS A 353 2.21 32.53 61.37
N ALA A 354 2.00 33.75 60.87
CA ALA A 354 2.09 34.97 61.66
C ALA A 354 0.92 35.11 62.64
N GLU A 355 -0.31 34.77 62.22
CA GLU A 355 -1.48 34.72 63.10
C GLU A 355 -1.31 33.68 64.21
N LEU A 356 -0.86 32.46 63.87
CA LEU A 356 -0.55 31.41 64.85
C LEU A 356 0.57 31.82 65.82
N ALA A 357 1.58 32.56 65.35
CA ALA A 357 2.63 33.11 66.22
C ALA A 357 2.08 34.17 67.19
N GLY A 358 1.23 35.09 66.72
CA GLY A 358 0.57 36.10 67.56
C GLY A 358 -0.39 35.50 68.59
N ALA A 359 -1.19 34.51 68.18
CA ALA A 359 -2.08 33.75 69.06
C ALA A 359 -1.29 32.98 70.13
N ARG A 360 -0.15 32.36 69.75
CA ARG A 360 0.76 31.72 70.70
C ARG A 360 1.37 32.71 71.68
N GLU A 361 1.84 33.87 71.22
CA GLU A 361 2.43 34.88 72.12
C GLU A 361 1.37 35.42 73.11
N GLN A 362 0.12 35.58 72.68
CA GLN A 362 -0.97 35.94 73.58
C GLN A 362 -1.27 34.83 74.60
N LEU A 363 -1.31 33.55 74.19
CA LEU A 363 -1.44 32.41 75.11
C LEU A 363 -0.28 32.34 76.12
N GLU A 364 0.95 32.65 75.71
CA GLU A 364 2.11 32.71 76.61
C GLU A 364 1.99 33.88 77.60
N ARG A 365 1.44 35.04 77.20
CA ARG A 365 1.11 36.15 78.10
C ARG A 365 -0.02 35.82 79.08
N GLU A 366 -1.10 35.20 78.62
CA GLU A 366 -2.24 34.78 79.47
C GLU A 366 -1.83 33.70 80.49
N MET A 367 -1.04 32.71 80.06
CA MET A 367 -0.44 31.71 80.95
C MET A 367 0.52 32.33 81.97
N GLY A 368 1.28 33.37 81.57
CA GLY A 368 2.10 34.17 82.47
C GLY A 368 1.30 34.91 83.54
N SER A 369 0.15 35.51 83.19
CA SER A 369 -0.77 36.13 84.15
C SER A 369 -1.32 35.10 85.14
N LEU A 370 -1.83 33.97 84.63
CA LEU A 370 -2.37 32.88 85.47
C LEU A 370 -1.33 32.31 86.44
N LEU A 371 -0.06 32.24 86.04
CA LEU A 371 1.05 31.88 86.93
C LEU A 371 1.26 32.93 88.05
N GLY A 372 1.21 34.22 87.71
CA GLY A 372 1.28 35.32 88.69
C GLY A 372 0.12 35.29 89.69
N ASP A 373 -1.11 35.06 89.21
CA ASP A 373 -2.30 34.90 90.06
C ASP A 373 -2.19 33.67 90.97
N LEU A 374 -1.68 32.54 90.46
CA LEU A 374 -1.42 31.34 91.24
C LEU A 374 -0.38 31.59 92.35
N GLU A 375 0.69 32.33 92.05
CA GLU A 375 1.69 32.73 93.06
C GLU A 375 1.11 33.71 94.09
N ALA A 376 0.25 34.64 93.68
CA ALA A 376 -0.45 35.55 94.60
C ALA A 376 -1.38 34.78 95.55
N VAL A 377 -2.16 33.81 95.04
CA VAL A 377 -3.03 32.94 95.85
C VAL A 377 -2.20 32.05 96.79
N LYS A 378 -1.10 31.47 96.31
CA LYS A 378 -0.15 30.69 97.12
C LYS A 378 0.44 31.53 98.26
N LYS A 379 0.87 32.76 97.98
CA LYS A 379 1.38 33.72 98.97
C LYS A 379 0.30 34.10 99.99
N ALA A 380 -0.92 34.40 99.55
CA ALA A 380 -2.05 34.69 100.44
C ALA A 380 -2.39 33.50 101.36
N LYS A 381 -2.39 32.27 100.83
CA LYS A 381 -2.58 31.04 101.62
C LYS A 381 -1.44 30.78 102.61
N GLN A 382 -0.21 31.17 102.27
CA GLN A 382 0.95 31.06 103.14
C GLN A 382 0.89 32.09 104.30
N THR A 383 0.42 33.32 104.04
CA THR A 383 0.07 34.29 105.09
C THR A 383 -1.07 33.78 105.98
N GLN A 384 -2.12 33.19 105.39
CA GLN A 384 -3.23 32.59 106.12
C GLN A 384 -2.76 31.44 107.05
N LYS A 385 -1.78 30.64 106.59
CA LYS A 385 -1.13 29.59 107.39
C LYS A 385 -0.32 30.16 108.57
N SER A 386 0.31 31.33 108.44
CA SER A 386 0.94 32.02 109.58
C SER A 386 -0.11 32.39 110.62
N SER A 387 -1.17 33.10 110.20
CA SER A 387 -2.24 33.54 111.11
C SER A 387 -2.90 32.39 111.89
N TYR A 388 -3.04 31.20 111.30
CA TYR A 388 -3.49 30.01 112.03
C TYR A 388 -2.45 29.47 113.02
N LYS A 389 -1.16 29.52 112.69
CA LYS A 389 -0.07 29.11 113.59
C LYS A 389 0.03 30.04 114.80
N ASP A 390 -0.10 31.34 114.58
CA ASP A 390 -0.07 32.38 115.63
C ASP A 390 -1.28 32.21 116.59
N ARG A 391 -2.46 31.91 116.04
CA ARG A 391 -3.66 31.58 116.83
C ARG A 391 -3.54 30.28 117.63
N ILE A 392 -2.89 29.25 117.08
CA ILE A 392 -2.62 28.00 117.82
C ILE A 392 -1.73 28.31 119.02
N HIS A 393 -0.66 29.09 118.83
CA HIS A 393 0.25 29.48 119.91
C HIS A 393 -0.45 30.27 121.04
N THR A 394 -1.40 31.15 120.71
CA THR A 394 -2.22 31.86 121.71
C THR A 394 -3.08 30.89 122.54
N ILE A 395 -3.64 29.85 121.91
CA ILE A 395 -4.48 28.84 122.59
C ILE A 395 -3.62 27.92 123.46
N GLU A 396 -2.43 27.53 122.99
CA GLU A 396 -1.44 26.76 123.78
C GLU A 396 -1.03 27.51 125.05
N GLN A 397 -0.80 28.83 124.96
CA GLN A 397 -0.48 29.67 126.11
C GLN A 397 -1.63 29.72 127.13
N GLN A 398 -2.87 29.94 126.66
CA GLN A 398 -4.06 29.95 127.53
C GLN A 398 -4.30 28.60 128.22
N LEU A 399 -4.01 27.48 127.54
CA LEU A 399 -4.14 26.14 128.10
C LEU A 399 -3.12 25.90 129.23
N CYS A 400 -1.89 26.38 129.06
CA CYS A 400 -0.82 26.28 130.06
C CYS A 400 -1.17 27.05 131.35
N GLU A 401 -1.67 28.28 131.22
CA GLU A 401 -2.13 29.09 132.36
C GLU A 401 -3.30 28.41 133.11
N GLN A 402 -4.23 27.78 132.38
CA GLN A 402 -5.36 27.06 132.97
C GLN A 402 -4.96 25.72 133.63
N GLN A 403 -3.93 25.04 133.13
CA GLN A 403 -3.39 23.82 133.75
C GLN A 403 -2.72 24.14 135.09
N HIS A 404 -1.87 25.18 135.13
CA HIS A 404 -1.15 25.56 136.35
C HIS A 404 -2.10 25.97 137.50
N ALA A 405 -3.22 26.62 137.20
CA ALA A 405 -4.24 26.98 138.18
C ALA A 405 -4.98 25.75 138.78
N ASN A 406 -5.10 24.65 138.03
CA ASN A 406 -5.74 23.43 138.53
C ASN A 406 -4.81 22.58 139.41
N GLU A 407 -3.51 22.50 139.07
CA GLU A 407 -2.53 21.76 139.88
C GLU A 407 -2.41 22.33 141.30
N GLN A 408 -2.36 23.66 141.43
CA GLN A 408 -2.30 24.34 142.74
C GLN A 408 -3.55 24.05 143.61
N MET A 409 -4.73 23.91 143.01
CA MET A 409 -5.96 23.56 143.74
C MET A 409 -6.04 22.08 144.14
N LEU A 410 -5.35 21.19 143.43
CA LEU A 410 -5.31 19.76 143.75
C LEU A 410 -4.38 19.50 144.94
N GLN A 411 -3.17 20.06 144.89
CA GLN A 411 -2.15 19.94 145.94
C GLN A 411 -2.66 20.42 147.30
N GLY A 412 -3.33 21.59 147.33
CA GLY A 412 -3.91 22.14 148.56
C GLY A 412 -5.07 21.33 149.16
N LYS A 413 -5.64 20.36 148.44
CA LYS A 413 -6.65 19.42 148.97
C LYS A 413 -6.04 18.11 149.46
N GLU A 414 -5.04 17.57 148.77
CA GLU A 414 -4.43 16.30 149.14
C GLU A 414 -3.68 16.37 150.47
N ASP A 415 -2.99 17.47 150.76
CA ASP A 415 -2.15 17.57 151.96
C ASP A 415 -2.94 17.78 153.27
N LEU A 416 -4.13 18.41 153.23
CA LEU A 416 -4.97 18.54 154.43
C LEU A 416 -5.83 17.28 154.69
N LEU A 417 -6.22 16.54 153.65
CA LEU A 417 -6.89 15.24 153.82
C LEU A 417 -5.97 14.26 154.56
N ARG A 418 -4.67 14.24 154.21
CA ARG A 418 -3.64 13.45 154.91
C ARG A 418 -3.50 13.82 156.40
N GLN A 419 -3.67 15.09 156.78
CA GLN A 419 -3.66 15.48 158.20
C GLN A 419 -4.91 14.98 158.94
N LEU A 420 -6.10 15.18 158.35
CA LEU A 420 -7.37 14.76 158.93
C LEU A 420 -7.51 13.23 159.08
N GLU A 421 -6.98 12.45 158.15
CA GLU A 421 -7.00 10.97 158.23
C GLU A 421 -5.98 10.43 159.24
N ALA A 422 -4.82 11.07 159.39
CA ALA A 422 -3.80 10.67 160.37
C ALA A 422 -4.22 10.99 161.82
N GLU A 423 -4.74 12.20 162.07
CA GLU A 423 -5.09 12.65 163.43
C GLU A 423 -6.35 11.93 163.97
N LYS A 424 -7.33 11.67 163.09
CA LYS A 424 -8.51 10.85 163.41
C LYS A 424 -8.11 9.46 163.94
N THR A 425 -7.19 8.79 163.24
CA THR A 425 -6.76 7.43 163.57
C THR A 425 -5.97 7.34 164.88
N GLN A 426 -5.40 8.45 165.38
CA GLN A 426 -4.74 8.48 166.70
C GLN A 426 -5.69 8.82 167.86
N LEU A 427 -6.74 9.62 167.63
CA LEU A 427 -7.69 10.00 168.70
C LEU A 427 -8.83 9.00 168.92
N GLU A 428 -9.21 8.20 167.91
CA GLU A 428 -10.24 7.16 168.07
C GLU A 428 -9.81 6.05 169.07
N GLN A 429 -8.50 5.77 169.19
CA GLN A 429 -7.97 4.75 170.10
C GLN A 429 -7.76 5.24 171.55
N ALA A 430 -7.66 6.56 171.78
CA ALA A 430 -7.16 7.11 173.05
C ALA A 430 -8.26 7.58 174.04
N ARG A 431 -9.55 7.44 173.69
CA ARG A 431 -10.67 7.96 174.50
C ARG A 431 -11.81 6.97 174.79
N ALA A 432 -11.87 5.83 174.11
CA ALA A 432 -12.71 4.72 174.58
C ALA A 432 -12.20 4.25 175.97
N ASP A 433 -10.88 4.13 176.08
CA ASP A 433 -10.10 4.01 177.30
C ASP A 433 -10.00 5.35 178.09
N GLN A 434 -11.07 6.16 178.06
CA GLN A 434 -11.30 7.28 178.97
C GLN A 434 -12.80 7.50 179.32
N VAL A 435 -13.66 6.48 179.15
CA VAL A 435 -15.11 6.56 179.44
C VAL A 435 -15.46 6.22 180.89
N GLU A 436 -14.63 5.42 181.56
CA GLU A 436 -14.88 4.85 182.89
C GLU A 436 -13.62 4.12 183.46
N GLN A 437 -12.46 4.74 183.77
CA GLN A 437 -11.37 4.39 184.75
C GLN A 437 -11.19 5.52 185.73
N SER A 438 -11.42 6.69 185.17
CA SER A 438 -12.43 7.56 185.75
C SER A 438 -13.85 6.94 185.69
N GLN A 439 -14.19 5.66 185.98
CA GLN A 439 -13.97 4.90 187.24
C GLN A 439 -13.48 3.40 187.21
N ALA A 440 -13.69 2.58 186.16
CA ALA A 440 -13.13 1.23 185.84
C ALA A 440 -11.74 1.14 185.10
N GLU A 441 -11.39 1.28 183.78
CA GLU A 441 -11.98 1.06 182.41
C GLU A 441 -11.31 -0.21 181.83
N ILE A 442 -10.00 -0.07 181.56
CA ILE A 442 -9.41 -0.35 180.24
C ILE A 442 -9.34 -1.85 180.07
N LYS A 443 -10.25 -2.47 179.27
CA LYS A 443 -10.23 -3.95 179.21
C LYS A 443 -10.98 -4.80 178.18
N ILE A 444 -11.85 -4.30 177.30
CA ILE A 444 -12.84 -5.20 176.64
C ILE A 444 -12.70 -5.40 175.11
N LEU A 445 -11.94 -4.57 174.37
CA LEU A 445 -11.96 -4.61 172.89
C LEU A 445 -10.60 -4.87 172.20
N GLU A 446 -10.18 -6.14 172.20
CA GLU A 446 -9.18 -6.70 171.26
C GLU A 446 -9.77 -7.94 170.54
N GLY A 447 -9.25 -8.26 169.34
CA GLY A 447 -9.64 -9.42 168.52
C GLY A 447 -10.07 -9.00 167.11
N GLU A 448 -9.18 -8.97 166.11
CA GLU A 448 -8.64 -10.11 165.35
C GLU A 448 -9.64 -10.80 164.38
N LYS A 449 -9.19 -10.96 163.11
CA LYS A 449 -9.31 -12.18 162.26
C LYS A 449 -10.62 -12.47 161.47
N ALA A 450 -10.42 -13.08 160.29
CA ALA A 450 -11.40 -13.72 159.38
C ALA A 450 -12.47 -12.81 158.71
N GLU A 451 -12.99 -13.06 157.50
CA GLU A 451 -12.68 -13.97 156.36
C GLU A 451 -13.32 -13.32 155.09
N LEU A 452 -12.64 -13.16 153.94
CA LEU A 452 -12.50 -14.11 152.80
C LEU A 452 -13.81 -14.73 152.23
N ALA A 453 -14.20 -14.32 151.00
CA ALA A 453 -14.58 -15.18 149.82
C ALA A 453 -15.72 -14.64 148.90
N GLY A 454 -15.64 -14.95 147.59
CA GLY A 454 -16.74 -14.93 146.59
C GLY A 454 -17.21 -13.55 146.06
N ALA A 455 -17.19 -13.18 144.78
CA ALA A 455 -16.78 -13.78 143.50
C ALA A 455 -17.65 -14.89 142.84
N ARG A 456 -17.84 -14.71 141.50
CA ARG A 456 -18.03 -15.74 140.45
C ARG A 456 -19.45 -16.14 139.98
N GLU A 457 -20.34 -15.18 139.76
CA GLU A 457 -21.52 -15.31 138.87
C GLU A 457 -21.80 -13.95 138.17
N GLN A 458 -22.44 -13.85 137.00
CA GLN A 458 -23.02 -14.89 136.12
C GLN A 458 -22.82 -14.51 134.64
N LEU A 459 -22.29 -15.44 133.84
CA LEU A 459 -22.13 -15.35 132.38
C LEU A 459 -23.23 -16.21 131.69
N GLU A 460 -23.11 -16.48 130.39
CA GLU A 460 -23.74 -17.63 129.69
C GLU A 460 -25.25 -17.63 129.38
N ARG A 461 -25.96 -16.49 129.41
CA ARG A 461 -27.30 -16.39 128.77
C ARG A 461 -27.49 -15.12 127.95
N GLU A 462 -27.91 -15.16 126.68
CA GLU A 462 -28.08 -16.24 125.67
C GLU A 462 -28.07 -15.48 124.30
N MET A 463 -27.33 -15.86 123.25
CA MET A 463 -27.57 -16.97 122.32
C MET A 463 -28.96 -16.93 121.65
N ARG A 464 -28.97 -16.93 120.30
CA ARG A 464 -30.14 -16.81 119.38
C ARG A 464 -30.69 -15.36 119.36
N SER A 465 -31.35 -14.88 118.30
CA SER A 465 -32.06 -15.61 117.25
C SER A 465 -32.00 -14.94 115.87
N LEU A 466 -31.39 -15.63 114.89
CA LEU A 466 -31.55 -15.54 113.43
C LEU A 466 -31.17 -14.19 112.76
N LEU A 467 -30.39 -14.09 111.67
CA LEU A 467 -30.04 -14.97 110.52
C LEU A 467 -31.23 -15.41 109.65
N GLY A 468 -31.32 -14.81 108.45
CA GLY A 468 -32.18 -15.24 107.34
C GLY A 468 -32.92 -14.06 106.67
N ASP A 469 -32.74 -13.73 105.40
CA ASP A 469 -31.78 -14.22 104.39
C ASP A 469 -31.24 -12.99 103.62
N LEU A 470 -29.93 -12.77 103.44
CA LEU A 470 -28.89 -13.62 102.83
C LEU A 470 -28.95 -13.64 101.29
N GLU A 471 -28.22 -12.69 100.70
CA GLU A 471 -27.39 -12.90 99.50
C GLU A 471 -28.05 -13.19 98.13
N THR A 472 -28.77 -12.19 97.61
CA THR A 472 -28.77 -11.90 96.15
C THR A 472 -27.43 -11.29 95.66
N VAL A 473 -26.31 -11.66 96.30
CA VAL A 473 -24.95 -11.09 96.18
C VAL A 473 -24.26 -11.35 94.82
N LYS A 474 -24.91 -12.07 93.91
CA LYS A 474 -24.35 -12.52 92.62
C LYS A 474 -24.61 -11.62 91.41
N LYS A 475 -25.24 -10.45 91.54
CA LYS A 475 -25.18 -9.38 90.50
C LYS A 475 -23.89 -8.56 90.62
N THR A 476 -22.78 -9.26 90.67
CA THR A 476 -21.42 -8.74 90.83
C THR A 476 -20.91 -8.13 89.51
N LYS A 477 -19.91 -7.24 89.59
CA LYS A 477 -19.14 -6.70 88.45
C LYS A 477 -19.95 -5.89 87.42
N GLN A 478 -20.34 -4.67 87.85
CA GLN A 478 -20.31 -3.52 86.94
C GLN A 478 -18.94 -3.51 86.23
N THR A 479 -18.93 -3.73 84.92
CA THR A 479 -17.68 -3.74 84.13
C THR A 479 -17.91 -3.04 82.81
N GLN A 480 -17.09 -2.02 82.58
CA GLN A 480 -16.88 -1.27 81.36
C GLN A 480 -17.14 -2.06 80.05
N LYS A 481 -18.29 -1.83 79.39
CA LYS A 481 -18.42 -2.03 77.93
C LYS A 481 -19.52 -1.17 77.30
N ALA A 482 -19.28 0.14 77.25
CA ALA A 482 -20.11 1.12 76.53
C ALA A 482 -19.18 2.17 75.90
N SER A 483 -18.52 1.79 74.79
CA SER A 483 -17.57 2.63 74.04
C SER A 483 -17.36 2.19 72.58
N ASP A 484 -18.20 1.26 72.07
CA ASP A 484 -18.04 0.66 70.74
C ASP A 484 -19.13 1.13 69.73
N GLU A 485 -20.13 1.92 70.16
CA GLU A 485 -21.37 2.14 69.40
C GLU A 485 -21.34 3.36 68.44
N ASP A 486 -20.68 4.47 68.81
CA ASP A 486 -20.51 5.65 67.92
C ASP A 486 -19.77 5.33 66.60
N ARG A 487 -19.08 4.19 66.55
CA ARG A 487 -18.22 3.77 65.45
C ARG A 487 -18.96 3.01 64.34
N ILE A 488 -20.26 2.74 64.53
CA ILE A 488 -21.13 2.07 63.55
C ILE A 488 -21.80 3.09 62.63
N HIS A 489 -22.33 4.18 63.19
CA HIS A 489 -23.14 5.16 62.43
C HIS A 489 -22.37 5.81 61.26
N THR A 490 -21.05 6.01 61.40
CA THR A 490 -20.19 6.60 60.35
C THR A 490 -19.99 5.69 59.13
N LEU A 491 -20.13 4.36 59.29
CA LEU A 491 -19.90 3.40 58.20
C LEU A 491 -21.15 3.18 57.33
N GLU A 492 -22.35 3.35 57.89
CA GLU A 492 -23.61 3.15 57.17
C GLU A 492 -23.86 4.26 56.12
N GLN A 493 -23.43 5.50 56.39
CA GLN A 493 -23.56 6.60 55.43
C GLN A 493 -22.69 6.40 54.18
N GLN A 494 -21.47 5.87 54.35
CA GLN A 494 -20.54 5.63 53.23
C GLN A 494 -20.97 4.48 52.31
N LEU A 495 -21.79 3.54 52.79
CA LEU A 495 -22.27 2.41 52.01
C LEU A 495 -23.37 2.81 51.01
N SER A 496 -24.21 3.79 51.37
CA SER A 496 -25.30 4.31 50.53
C SER A 496 -24.79 5.00 49.27
N GLU A 497 -23.82 5.90 49.42
CA GLU A 497 -23.22 6.64 48.29
C GLU A 497 -22.50 5.70 47.31
N GLN A 498 -21.87 4.63 47.83
CA GLN A 498 -21.22 3.63 46.98
C GLN A 498 -22.21 2.73 46.22
N GLN A 499 -23.43 2.54 46.71
CA GLN A 499 -24.46 1.79 45.99
C GLN A 499 -25.01 2.59 44.79
N HIS A 500 -25.30 3.89 44.98
CA HIS A 500 -25.80 4.72 43.88
C HIS A 500 -24.78 4.90 42.74
N ALA A 501 -23.48 5.00 43.07
CA ALA A 501 -22.42 5.02 42.07
C ALA A 501 -22.34 3.72 41.24
N ASN A 502 -22.59 2.56 41.86
CA ASN A 502 -22.55 1.27 41.17
C ASN A 502 -23.74 1.07 40.22
N GLU A 503 -24.94 1.56 40.55
CA GLU A 503 -26.11 1.50 39.64
C GLU A 503 -25.89 2.35 38.39
N GLN A 504 -25.36 3.57 38.54
CA GLN A 504 -25.04 4.44 37.39
C GLN A 504 -23.96 3.82 36.49
N ILE A 505 -22.94 3.17 37.07
CA ILE A 505 -21.91 2.44 36.31
C ILE A 505 -22.50 1.21 35.60
N LEU A 506 -23.47 0.53 36.20
CA LEU A 506 -24.16 -0.60 35.55
C LEU A 506 -24.99 -0.14 34.34
N GLN A 507 -25.70 0.98 34.48
CA GLN A 507 -26.54 1.54 33.43
C GLN A 507 -25.71 2.06 32.25
N VAL A 508 -24.62 2.79 32.51
CA VAL A 508 -23.64 3.18 31.48
C VAL A 508 -23.02 1.95 30.82
N LYS A 509 -22.76 0.86 31.56
CA LYS A 509 -22.20 -0.38 31.01
C LYS A 509 -23.20 -1.12 30.10
N GLU A 510 -24.49 -1.13 30.41
CA GLU A 510 -25.52 -1.71 29.53
C GLU A 510 -25.72 -0.87 28.26
N ASP A 511 -25.72 0.45 28.36
CA ASP A 511 -25.80 1.32 27.17
C ASP A 511 -24.53 1.25 26.32
N LEU A 512 -23.34 1.13 26.91
CA LEU A 512 -22.09 0.91 26.17
C LEU A 512 -22.05 -0.49 25.52
N LEU A 513 -22.63 -1.52 26.15
CA LEU A 513 -22.79 -2.84 25.54
C LEU A 513 -23.79 -2.80 24.37
N ARG A 514 -24.89 -2.05 24.49
CA ARG A 514 -25.84 -1.84 23.37
C ARG A 514 -25.21 -1.03 22.24
N GLN A 515 -24.42 -0.01 22.54
CA GLN A 515 -23.63 0.71 21.53
C GLN A 515 -22.62 -0.22 20.87
N LEU A 516 -21.91 -1.06 21.62
CA LEU A 516 -20.99 -2.07 21.06
C LEU A 516 -21.71 -3.16 20.26
N GLU A 517 -22.93 -3.57 20.61
CA GLU A 517 -23.70 -4.52 19.79
C GLU A 517 -24.31 -3.86 18.54
N VAL A 518 -24.63 -2.56 18.58
CA VAL A 518 -25.02 -1.78 17.39
C VAL A 518 -23.82 -1.51 16.49
N GLU A 519 -22.68 -1.05 17.01
CA GLU A 519 -21.43 -0.88 16.26
C GLU A 519 -20.93 -2.22 15.73
N LYS A 520 -21.01 -3.31 16.50
CA LYS A 520 -20.69 -4.65 16.02
C LYS A 520 -21.66 -5.08 14.93
N SER A 521 -22.96 -4.86 15.06
CA SER A 521 -23.93 -5.16 14.00
C SER A 521 -23.70 -4.32 12.75
N GLN A 522 -23.32 -3.05 12.89
CA GLN A 522 -22.95 -2.15 11.79
C GLN A 522 -21.59 -2.53 11.18
N MET A 523 -20.63 -3.03 11.94
CA MET A 523 -19.36 -3.57 11.45
C MET A 523 -19.52 -4.96 10.84
N GLU A 524 -20.49 -5.77 11.27
CA GLU A 524 -20.87 -7.03 10.64
C GLU A 524 -21.55 -6.72 9.30
N TYR A 525 -22.49 -5.76 9.26
CA TYR A 525 -23.11 -5.26 8.01
C TYR A 525 -22.06 -4.65 7.07
N ALA A 526 -21.17 -3.81 7.58
CA ALA A 526 -20.07 -3.21 6.82
C ALA A 526 -18.86 -4.15 6.66
N ARG A 527 -18.93 -5.41 7.12
CA ARG A 527 -18.06 -6.50 6.70
C ARG A 527 -18.73 -7.32 5.61
N VAL A 528 -20.03 -7.60 5.69
CA VAL A 528 -20.80 -8.26 4.63
C VAL A 528 -20.87 -7.39 3.37
N ASP A 529 -21.16 -6.09 3.47
CA ASP A 529 -21.10 -5.14 2.34
C ASP A 529 -19.67 -4.99 1.79
N ARG A 530 -18.64 -5.12 2.64
CA ARG A 530 -17.25 -5.21 2.16
C ARG A 530 -16.91 -6.56 1.55
N GLU A 531 -17.45 -7.66 2.03
CA GLU A 531 -17.26 -9.01 1.48
C GLU A 531 -17.99 -9.14 0.14
N GLU A 532 -19.17 -8.54 -0.03
CA GLU A 532 -19.90 -8.44 -1.29
C GLU A 532 -19.21 -7.48 -2.27
N GLN A 533 -18.73 -6.30 -1.82
CA GLN A 533 -17.88 -5.43 -2.63
C GLN A 533 -16.52 -6.07 -2.95
N TYR A 534 -15.96 -6.92 -2.10
CA TYR A 534 -14.73 -7.67 -2.38
C TYR A 534 -15.00 -8.85 -3.31
N GLU A 535 -16.16 -9.54 -3.27
CA GLU A 535 -16.53 -10.52 -4.29
C GLU A 535 -16.73 -9.85 -5.65
N ILE A 536 -17.40 -8.70 -5.70
CA ILE A 536 -17.51 -7.87 -6.92
C ILE A 536 -16.11 -7.44 -7.40
N LYS A 537 -15.25 -6.95 -6.50
CA LYS A 537 -13.88 -6.52 -6.85
C LYS A 537 -12.98 -7.68 -7.26
N ILE A 538 -13.12 -8.86 -6.65
CA ILE A 538 -12.44 -10.09 -7.07
C ILE A 538 -12.91 -10.48 -8.46
N LYS A 539 -14.22 -10.39 -8.75
CA LYS A 539 -14.77 -10.68 -10.09
C LYS A 539 -14.27 -9.71 -11.15
N GLU A 540 -14.25 -8.41 -10.86
CA GLU A 540 -13.62 -7.39 -11.71
C GLU A 540 -12.12 -7.67 -11.92
N LEU A 541 -11.39 -8.04 -10.86
CA LEU A 541 -9.97 -8.40 -10.93
C LEU A 541 -9.73 -9.73 -11.63
N GLU A 542 -10.70 -10.65 -11.67
CA GLU A 542 -10.62 -11.89 -12.43
C GLU A 542 -10.91 -11.67 -13.92
N ASP A 543 -11.88 -10.81 -14.27
CA ASP A 543 -12.09 -10.35 -15.64
C ASP A 543 -10.89 -9.52 -16.15
N GLU A 544 -10.32 -8.64 -15.31
CA GLU A 544 -9.11 -7.88 -15.62
C GLU A 544 -7.88 -8.79 -15.74
N LYS A 545 -7.76 -9.83 -14.91
CA LYS A 545 -6.74 -10.90 -15.02
C LYS A 545 -6.92 -11.74 -16.28
N VAL A 546 -8.13 -12.05 -16.71
CA VAL A 546 -8.41 -12.73 -18.00
C VAL A 546 -7.99 -11.83 -19.16
N LYS A 547 -8.31 -10.54 -19.10
CA LYS A 547 -7.91 -9.52 -20.09
C LYS A 547 -6.38 -9.35 -20.15
N LEU A 548 -5.71 -9.24 -18.99
CA LEU A 548 -4.25 -9.21 -18.89
C LEU A 548 -3.59 -10.52 -19.34
N ILE A 549 -4.24 -11.68 -19.21
CA ILE A 549 -3.75 -12.94 -19.79
C ILE A 549 -3.89 -12.92 -21.32
N GLN A 550 -4.96 -12.35 -21.88
CA GLN A 550 -5.09 -12.15 -23.33
C GLN A 550 -4.01 -11.18 -23.85
N ASP A 551 -3.83 -10.02 -23.21
CA ASP A 551 -2.81 -9.03 -23.60
C ASP A 551 -1.38 -9.56 -23.38
N ARG A 552 -1.11 -10.35 -22.33
CA ARG A 552 0.18 -11.03 -22.15
C ARG A 552 0.43 -12.07 -23.25
N ASN A 553 -0.60 -12.79 -23.70
CA ASN A 553 -0.46 -13.75 -24.79
C ASN A 553 -0.27 -13.04 -26.15
N LYS A 554 -0.83 -11.83 -26.32
CA LYS A 554 -0.60 -10.93 -27.45
C LYS A 554 0.85 -10.40 -27.46
N LEU A 555 1.33 -9.90 -26.32
CA LEU A 555 2.75 -9.53 -26.11
C LEU A 555 3.70 -10.72 -26.32
N ALA A 556 3.31 -11.95 -25.96
CA ALA A 556 4.09 -13.14 -26.25
C ALA A 556 4.18 -13.46 -27.77
N GLN A 557 3.17 -13.11 -28.57
CA GLN A 557 3.28 -13.15 -30.04
C GLN A 557 4.19 -12.04 -30.57
N GLU A 558 4.12 -10.82 -30.01
CA GLU A 558 4.97 -9.70 -30.40
C GLU A 558 6.46 -9.93 -30.08
N VAL A 559 6.77 -10.52 -28.91
CA VAL A 559 8.14 -10.96 -28.55
C VAL A 559 8.64 -12.08 -29.47
N LYS A 560 7.75 -12.99 -29.91
CA LYS A 560 8.12 -14.02 -30.91
C LYS A 560 8.47 -13.38 -32.26
N LEU A 561 7.66 -12.43 -32.73
CA LEU A 561 7.89 -11.66 -33.98
C LEU A 561 9.20 -10.86 -33.92
N LEU A 562 9.52 -10.25 -32.77
CA LEU A 562 10.80 -9.56 -32.54
C LEU A 562 11.99 -10.53 -32.59
N THR A 563 11.85 -11.72 -32.01
CA THR A 563 12.90 -12.75 -32.01
C THR A 563 13.20 -13.24 -33.43
N GLU A 564 12.17 -13.57 -34.21
CA GLU A 564 12.28 -13.99 -35.62
C GLU A 564 12.89 -12.89 -36.51
N SER A 565 12.65 -11.61 -36.18
CA SER A 565 13.24 -10.47 -36.88
C SER A 565 14.75 -10.30 -36.61
N ILE A 566 15.24 -10.59 -35.39
CA ILE A 566 16.68 -10.55 -35.06
C ILE A 566 17.43 -11.64 -35.82
N ASP A 567 16.93 -12.88 -35.74
CA ASP A 567 17.55 -14.08 -36.32
C ASP A 567 17.85 -13.91 -37.82
N GLN A 568 16.92 -13.27 -38.52
CA GLN A 568 17.03 -13.08 -39.95
C GLN A 568 17.90 -11.87 -40.35
N VAL A 569 18.40 -11.00 -39.45
CA VAL A 569 19.42 -9.96 -39.81
C VAL A 569 20.82 -10.58 -39.93
N VAL A 570 21.13 -11.59 -39.10
CA VAL A 570 22.44 -12.27 -39.06
C VAL A 570 22.77 -12.93 -40.41
N LYS A 571 21.74 -13.39 -41.11
CA LYS A 571 21.81 -14.15 -42.36
C LYS A 571 22.20 -13.33 -43.60
N ASP A 572 22.01 -12.01 -43.56
CA ASP A 572 22.09 -11.15 -44.76
C ASP A 572 23.51 -10.59 -44.93
N LEU A 573 24.11 -10.22 -43.79
CA LEU A 573 25.55 -10.01 -43.61
C LEU A 573 26.39 -11.18 -44.14
N SER A 574 25.82 -12.39 -44.20
CA SER A 574 26.49 -13.57 -44.74
C SER A 574 26.59 -13.55 -46.27
N ARG A 575 25.60 -13.00 -46.99
CA ARG A 575 25.49 -13.16 -48.46
C ARG A 575 25.81 -11.94 -49.29
N ILE A 576 25.64 -10.73 -48.74
CA ILE A 576 26.32 -9.54 -49.25
C ILE A 576 27.72 -9.39 -48.60
N LYS A 577 28.44 -10.52 -48.59
CA LYS A 577 29.91 -10.61 -48.63
C LYS A 577 30.40 -11.04 -50.02
N GLU A 578 29.49 -11.57 -50.87
CA GLU A 578 29.80 -12.47 -52.00
C GLU A 578 29.13 -12.07 -53.33
N SER A 579 29.08 -10.77 -53.59
CA SER A 579 29.16 -10.31 -54.98
C SER A 579 30.45 -10.84 -55.64
N LYS A 580 30.40 -11.14 -56.95
CA LYS A 580 31.41 -10.76 -57.97
C LYS A 580 30.79 -10.65 -59.37
N SER A 581 30.00 -9.61 -59.63
CA SER A 581 30.54 -8.52 -60.46
C SER A 581 31.37 -7.49 -59.68
N TRP A 582 32.43 -6.98 -60.35
CA TRP A 582 33.33 -5.91 -59.90
C TRP A 582 32.60 -4.70 -59.29
N ILE A 583 31.41 -4.37 -59.81
CA ILE A 583 30.62 -3.20 -59.39
C ILE A 583 30.15 -3.28 -57.92
N TYR A 584 29.85 -4.47 -57.39
CA TYR A 584 29.42 -4.62 -56.00
C TYR A 584 30.56 -5.03 -55.06
N THR A 585 31.55 -5.84 -55.50
CA THR A 585 32.57 -6.33 -54.55
C THR A 585 33.63 -5.32 -54.18
N LYS A 586 33.83 -4.23 -54.93
CA LYS A 586 34.86 -3.24 -54.58
C LYS A 586 34.52 -2.50 -53.26
N PRO A 587 33.26 -2.11 -52.99
CA PRO A 587 32.83 -1.73 -51.64
C PRO A 587 32.76 -2.89 -50.65
N ILE A 588 32.06 -3.97 -51.00
CA ILE A 588 31.66 -5.03 -50.05
C ILE A 588 32.86 -5.78 -49.44
N ARG A 589 33.98 -5.90 -50.17
CA ARG A 589 35.21 -6.52 -49.65
C ARG A 589 35.97 -5.69 -48.60
N ASN A 590 35.38 -4.61 -48.07
CA ASN A 590 35.94 -3.79 -46.98
C ASN A 590 35.05 -3.60 -45.74
N LEU A 591 33.79 -4.09 -45.69
CA LEU A 591 32.98 -3.98 -44.46
C LEU A 591 33.17 -5.14 -43.47
N HIS A 592 33.59 -6.32 -43.93
CA HIS A 592 34.26 -7.32 -43.07
C HIS A 592 35.71 -6.92 -42.74
N LYS A 593 35.91 -5.65 -42.37
CA LYS A 593 37.13 -5.11 -41.73
C LYS A 593 36.83 -4.20 -40.52
N VAL A 594 35.56 -4.02 -40.14
CA VAL A 594 35.17 -3.25 -38.93
C VAL A 594 34.40 -4.13 -37.94
N PHE A 595 33.19 -4.57 -38.28
CA PHE A 595 32.19 -5.00 -37.27
C PHE A 595 32.44 -6.32 -36.52
N PHE A 596 33.58 -6.99 -36.74
CA PHE A 596 34.10 -7.98 -35.78
C PHE A 596 35.34 -7.45 -35.04
N LYS A 597 35.16 -6.30 -34.37
CA LYS A 597 35.92 -5.74 -33.24
C LYS A 597 35.03 -4.65 -32.63
N LYS A 598 34.64 -4.67 -31.36
CA LYS A 598 34.84 -5.61 -30.24
C LYS A 598 33.52 -5.57 -29.41
N GLU A 599 33.02 -6.66 -28.81
CA GLU A 599 33.54 -7.30 -27.58
C GLU A 599 33.57 -6.34 -26.38
N LEU A 600 32.90 -6.71 -25.28
CA LEU A 600 32.73 -5.94 -24.02
C LEU A 600 31.79 -4.72 -24.16
N GLU A 601 31.05 -4.25 -23.14
CA GLU A 601 31.07 -4.58 -21.70
C GLU A 601 29.75 -4.17 -21.02
N LYS A 602 29.29 -4.93 -20.00
CA LYS A 602 28.20 -4.60 -19.05
C LYS A 602 26.76 -4.50 -19.65
N GLN A 603 25.68 -4.61 -18.87
CA GLN A 603 25.56 -4.84 -17.42
C GLN A 603 24.42 -5.82 -17.11
#